data_AF-A0A7S1E5R4-F1
#
_entry.id   AF-A0A7S1E5R4-F1
#
_cell.length_a   1.000
_cell.length_b   1.000
_cell.length_c   1.000
_cell.angle_alpha   90.00
_cell.angle_beta   90.00
_cell.angle_gamma   90.00
#
_symmetry.space_group_name_H-M   'P 1'
#
loop_
_entity.id
_entity.type
_entity.pdbx_description
1 polymer ?
#
loop_
_entity_poly.entity_id
_entity_poly.type
_entity_poly.pdbx_seq_one_letter_code
_entity_poly.pdbx_strand_id
1 'polypeptide(L)'
;DDYYWMIASVVGDKLSDVDADESPERFPGCRPMLISNDQMRDHKLELLEPRQFRRWYSCHIVNYDFSRAPLDDEWGSSRKVHVFAADVYSNEIQGNPFNDNAEDTGSLVWHLPVREWDKHDKL
;
A
#
# COMPACT_ATOMS: atom_id res chain seq x y z
N ASP A 1 -13.69 -6.19 -12.94
CA ASP A 1 -12.61 -5.29 -13.34
C ASP A 1 -11.49 -5.35 -12.31
N ASP A 2 -11.86 -5.32 -11.03
CA ASP A 2 -11.03 -5.48 -9.82
C ASP A 2 -9.84 -6.44 -9.97
N TYR A 3 -10.10 -7.70 -10.29
CA TYR A 3 -9.03 -8.68 -10.45
C TYR A 3 -8.01 -8.36 -11.54
N TYR A 4 -8.38 -7.66 -12.62
CA TYR A 4 -7.47 -7.36 -13.72
C TYR A 4 -6.38 -6.38 -13.29
N TRP A 5 -6.77 -5.24 -12.70
CA TRP A 5 -5.81 -4.25 -12.24
C TRP A 5 -5.08 -4.71 -10.97
N MET A 6 -5.71 -5.53 -10.12
CA MET A 6 -5.03 -6.21 -9.02
C MET A 6 -3.89 -7.10 -9.52
N ILE A 7 -4.18 -8.02 -10.45
CA ILE A 7 -3.18 -8.94 -10.99
C ILE A 7 -2.08 -8.17 -11.73
N ALA A 8 -2.42 -7.11 -12.47
CA ALA A 8 -1.43 -6.27 -13.15
C ALA A 8 -0.42 -5.64 -12.16
N SER A 9 -0.88 -5.20 -10.98
CA SER A 9 0.00 -4.66 -9.94
C SER A 9 0.96 -5.69 -9.34
N VAL A 10 0.55 -6.96 -9.31
CA VAL A 10 1.37 -8.05 -8.75
C VAL A 10 2.32 -8.64 -9.79
N VAL A 11 1.90 -8.74 -11.05
CA VAL A 11 2.64 -9.45 -12.12
C VAL A 11 3.73 -8.58 -12.78
N GLY A 12 3.74 -7.26 -12.53
CA GLY A 12 4.54 -6.24 -13.22
C GLY A 12 6.07 -6.39 -13.31
N ASP A 13 6.68 -7.49 -12.84
CA ASP A 13 8.11 -7.79 -13.01
C ASP A 13 8.43 -8.64 -14.25
N LYS A 14 7.46 -9.31 -14.87
CA LYS A 14 7.76 -10.30 -15.94
C LYS A 14 7.78 -9.71 -17.36
N LEU A 15 7.56 -8.41 -17.52
CA LEU A 15 7.40 -7.76 -18.84
C LEU A 15 8.49 -6.75 -19.19
N SER A 16 9.31 -6.33 -18.23
CA SER A 16 10.50 -5.51 -18.48
C SER A 16 11.74 -6.26 -18.00
N ASP A 17 12.30 -7.08 -18.89
CA ASP A 17 13.72 -7.46 -18.83
C ASP A 17 14.56 -6.18 -18.79
N VAL A 18 14.98 -5.79 -17.61
CA VAL A 18 16.19 -4.98 -17.39
C VAL A 18 16.99 -5.74 -16.36
N ASP A 19 17.96 -6.49 -16.86
CA ASP A 19 19.04 -7.23 -16.20
C ASP A 19 18.84 -7.47 -14.69
N ALA A 20 18.48 -8.72 -14.37
CA ALA A 20 18.55 -9.29 -13.04
C ALA A 20 20.01 -9.35 -12.57
N ASP A 21 20.53 -8.23 -12.07
CA ASP A 21 21.72 -8.25 -11.22
C ASP A 21 21.28 -8.65 -9.82
N GLU A 22 21.73 -9.82 -9.35
CA GLU A 22 21.45 -10.38 -8.01
C GLU A 22 22.19 -9.61 -6.92
N SER A 23 22.07 -8.28 -6.90
CA SER A 23 22.58 -7.49 -5.80
C SER A 23 21.64 -7.63 -4.58
N PRO A 24 22.17 -7.82 -3.36
CA PRO A 24 21.37 -7.94 -2.14
C PRO A 24 20.65 -6.64 -1.74
N GLU A 25 20.75 -5.59 -2.56
CA GLU A 25 20.14 -4.27 -2.36
C GLU A 25 18.83 -4.11 -3.15
N ARG A 26 18.09 -5.20 -3.40
CA ARG A 26 16.76 -5.10 -3.99
C ARG A 26 15.82 -4.44 -2.98
N PHE A 27 15.60 -3.14 -3.13
CA PHE A 27 14.55 -2.43 -2.39
C PHE A 27 13.22 -3.17 -2.63
N PRO A 28 12.48 -3.56 -1.57
CA PRO A 28 11.14 -4.10 -1.73
C PRO A 28 10.23 -2.98 -2.25
N GLY A 29 10.16 -2.79 -3.57
CA GLY A 29 9.49 -1.59 -4.11
C GLY A 29 9.20 -1.52 -5.61
N CYS A 30 9.61 -2.48 -6.45
CA CYS A 30 9.39 -2.39 -7.90
C CYS A 30 7.99 -2.83 -8.38
N ARG A 31 6.97 -2.86 -7.49
CA ARG A 31 5.60 -3.21 -7.91
C ARG A 31 4.83 -1.94 -8.31
N PRO A 32 4.09 -1.94 -9.43
CA PRO A 32 3.27 -0.80 -9.81
C PRO A 32 2.26 -0.40 -8.72
N MET A 33 2.21 0.89 -8.42
CA MET A 33 1.20 1.50 -7.55
C MET A 33 -0.12 1.65 -8.30
N LEU A 34 -1.24 1.40 -7.61
CA LEU A 34 -2.58 1.50 -8.16
C LEU A 34 -3.27 2.75 -7.64
N ILE A 35 -3.67 3.62 -8.56
CA ILE A 35 -4.41 4.83 -8.21
C ILE A 35 -5.90 4.51 -8.22
N SER A 36 -6.53 4.47 -7.04
CA SER A 36 -7.95 4.18 -6.90
C SER A 36 -8.51 4.70 -5.58
N ASN A 37 -9.79 5.08 -5.58
CA ASN A 37 -10.56 5.36 -4.35
C ASN A 37 -11.57 4.24 -4.04
N ASP A 38 -11.48 3.11 -4.73
CA ASP A 38 -12.30 1.94 -4.43
C ASP A 38 -11.92 1.38 -3.05
N GLN A 39 -12.92 1.15 -2.21
CA GLN A 39 -12.74 0.60 -0.87
C GLN A 39 -12.56 -0.92 -0.86
N MET A 40 -12.87 -1.61 -1.97
CA MET A 40 -12.63 -3.04 -2.16
C MET A 40 -13.19 -3.89 -1.00
N ARG A 41 -14.43 -3.59 -0.58
CA ARG A 41 -15.13 -4.27 0.54
C ARG A 41 -16.22 -5.24 0.07
N ASP A 42 -16.25 -5.56 -1.21
CA ASP A 42 -17.30 -6.41 -1.76
C ASP A 42 -17.12 -7.89 -1.36
N HIS A 43 -18.19 -8.67 -1.46
CA HIS A 43 -18.22 -10.09 -1.12
C HIS A 43 -17.45 -10.96 -2.14
N LYS A 44 -17.07 -10.42 -3.31
CA LYS A 44 -16.36 -11.19 -4.34
C LYS A 44 -14.90 -11.38 -3.96
N LEU A 45 -14.33 -10.44 -3.21
CA LEU A 45 -12.96 -10.52 -2.70
C LEU A 45 -12.78 -11.54 -1.55
N GLU A 46 -13.83 -12.24 -1.11
CA GLU A 46 -13.76 -13.30 -0.10
C GLU A 46 -12.85 -14.47 -0.49
N LEU A 47 -12.57 -14.65 -1.79
CA LEU A 47 -11.65 -15.68 -2.28
C LEU A 47 -10.17 -15.34 -2.04
N LEU A 48 -9.85 -14.12 -1.65
CA LEU A 48 -8.49 -13.69 -1.36
C LEU A 48 -8.13 -13.98 0.10
N GLU A 49 -6.85 -14.33 0.35
CA GLU A 49 -6.37 -14.50 1.72
C GLU A 49 -6.42 -13.14 2.45
N PRO A 50 -7.21 -13.00 3.54
CA PRO A 50 -7.52 -11.69 4.10
C PRO A 50 -6.30 -10.92 4.61
N ARG A 51 -5.25 -11.58 5.09
CA ARG A 51 -4.04 -10.91 5.57
C ARG A 51 -3.19 -10.38 4.41
N GLN A 52 -2.91 -11.21 3.41
CA GLN A 52 -2.20 -10.80 2.20
C GLN A 52 -2.93 -9.69 1.46
N PHE A 53 -4.25 -9.80 1.33
CA PHE A 53 -5.06 -8.77 0.69
C PHE A 53 -4.96 -7.43 1.43
N ARG A 54 -5.07 -7.42 2.77
CA ARG A 54 -4.93 -6.19 3.57
C ARG A 54 -3.54 -5.55 3.44
N ARG A 55 -2.47 -6.36 3.45
CA ARG A 55 -1.09 -5.89 3.24
C ARG A 55 -0.93 -5.27 1.85
N TRP A 56 -1.42 -5.97 0.83
CA TRP A 56 -1.38 -5.46 -0.54
C TRP A 56 -2.16 -4.15 -0.67
N TYR A 57 -3.39 -4.09 -0.14
CA TYR A 57 -4.25 -2.90 -0.21
C TYR A 57 -3.58 -1.68 0.45
N SER A 58 -3.02 -1.84 1.65
CA SER A 58 -2.34 -0.77 2.40
C SER A 58 -1.09 -0.24 1.69
N CYS A 59 -0.33 -1.12 1.04
CA CYS A 59 0.96 -0.75 0.44
C CYS A 59 0.91 -0.45 -1.07
N HIS A 60 -0.19 -0.75 -1.77
CA HIS A 60 -0.26 -0.60 -3.24
C HIS A 60 -1.35 0.37 -3.71
N ILE A 61 -2.35 0.69 -2.89
CA ILE A 61 -3.43 1.61 -3.26
C ILE A 61 -3.05 3.04 -2.89
N VAL A 62 -3.07 3.91 -3.90
CA VAL A 62 -2.87 5.36 -3.80
C VAL A 62 -4.23 6.02 -3.99
N ASN A 63 -4.69 6.75 -2.97
CA ASN A 63 -5.94 7.49 -3.04
C ASN A 63 -5.71 8.90 -3.58
N TYR A 64 -6.75 9.54 -4.10
CA TYR A 64 -6.70 10.91 -4.59
C TYR A 64 -7.93 11.72 -4.18
N ASP A 65 -7.77 13.04 -4.08
CA ASP A 65 -8.84 13.96 -3.73
C ASP A 65 -8.78 15.22 -4.63
N PHE A 66 -9.89 15.47 -5.33
CA PHE A 66 -10.09 16.63 -6.20
C PHE A 66 -10.79 17.80 -5.50
N SER A 67 -11.42 17.56 -4.33
CA SER A 67 -12.29 18.52 -3.63
C SER A 67 -11.53 19.66 -2.95
N ARG A 68 -10.23 19.46 -2.69
CA ARG A 68 -9.35 20.48 -2.09
C ARG A 68 -8.84 21.53 -3.09
N ALA A 69 -9.19 21.41 -4.37
CA ALA A 69 -8.85 22.42 -5.36
C ALA A 69 -9.78 23.65 -5.22
N PRO A 70 -9.27 24.89 -5.18
CA PRO A 70 -10.11 26.09 -5.16
C PRO A 70 -11.08 26.10 -6.34
N LEU A 71 -12.37 26.37 -6.07
CA LEU A 71 -13.45 26.40 -7.06
C LEU A 71 -13.39 27.64 -7.97
N ASP A 72 -12.59 28.65 -7.60
CA ASP A 72 -12.61 30.00 -8.21
C ASP A 72 -11.79 30.13 -9.50
N ASP A 73 -11.08 29.08 -9.94
CA ASP A 73 -10.43 29.06 -11.25
C ASP A 73 -11.44 28.69 -12.35
N GLU A 74 -12.18 29.69 -12.83
CA GLU A 74 -13.14 29.61 -13.95
C GLU A 74 -12.52 29.05 -15.25
N TRP A 75 -11.19 28.93 -15.32
CA TRP A 75 -10.42 28.52 -16.50
C TRP A 75 -9.51 27.31 -16.29
N GLY A 76 -9.86 26.38 -15.40
CA GLY A 76 -9.49 24.95 -15.48
C GLY A 76 -8.00 24.54 -15.59
N SER A 77 -7.06 25.47 -15.45
CA SER A 77 -5.65 25.26 -15.84
C SER A 77 -4.77 24.75 -14.70
N SER A 78 -5.28 24.75 -13.46
CA SER A 78 -4.49 24.42 -12.26
C SER A 78 -5.29 23.73 -11.15
N ARG A 79 -6.14 22.76 -11.51
CA ARG A 79 -6.76 21.90 -10.48
C ARG A 79 -5.67 21.01 -9.88
N LYS A 80 -5.20 21.37 -8.68
CA LYS A 80 -4.25 20.57 -7.92
C LYS A 80 -4.97 19.32 -7.39
N VAL A 81 -4.50 18.16 -7.83
CA VAL A 81 -4.95 16.86 -7.31
C VAL A 81 -4.10 16.53 -6.10
N HIS A 82 -4.75 16.28 -4.96
CA HIS A 82 -4.06 15.75 -3.80
C HIS A 82 -3.98 14.25 -3.93
N VAL A 83 -2.78 13.70 -3.81
CA VAL A 83 -2.53 12.26 -3.88
C VAL A 83 -2.03 11.80 -2.52
N PHE A 84 -2.67 10.77 -1.98
CA PHE A 84 -2.28 10.14 -0.73
C PHE A 84 -1.45 8.91 -1.06
N ALA A 85 -0.15 8.99 -0.78
CA ALA A 85 0.76 7.85 -0.96
C ALA A 85 0.29 6.63 -0.14
N ALA A 86 0.53 5.44 -0.70
CA ALA A 86 0.33 4.19 0.00
C ALA A 86 1.33 4.06 1.15
N ASP A 87 1.03 3.19 2.10
CA ASP A 87 1.89 2.96 3.26
C ASP A 87 3.18 2.24 2.84
N VAL A 88 4.33 2.75 3.29
CA VAL A 88 5.64 2.11 3.03
C VAL A 88 5.77 0.77 3.77
N TYR A 89 5.02 0.59 4.85
CA TYR A 89 4.98 -0.63 5.66
C TYR A 89 3.53 -0.98 6.00
N SER A 90 3.28 -2.28 6.20
CA SER A 90 1.95 -2.74 6.59
C SER A 90 1.57 -2.23 7.98
N ASN A 91 0.44 -1.54 8.07
CA ASN A 91 -0.17 -1.07 9.32
C ASN A 91 -0.87 -2.21 10.11
N GLU A 92 -0.26 -3.39 10.19
CA GLU A 92 -0.73 -4.51 10.97
C GLU A 92 0.10 -4.67 12.25
N ILE A 93 -0.39 -5.48 13.19
CA ILE A 93 0.40 -5.84 14.37
C ILE A 93 1.59 -6.70 13.92
N GLN A 94 2.80 -6.26 14.25
CA GLN A 94 4.03 -6.93 13.86
C GLN A 94 4.88 -7.27 15.08
N GLY A 95 5.52 -8.44 15.07
CA GLY A 95 6.43 -8.90 16.12
C GLY A 95 7.77 -9.26 15.51
N ASN A 96 8.85 -8.63 15.97
CA ASN A 96 10.21 -8.89 15.51
C ASN A 96 11.02 -9.57 16.62
N PRO A 97 11.91 -10.52 16.30
CA PRO A 97 12.84 -11.05 17.29
C PRO A 97 13.77 -9.93 17.80
N PHE A 98 14.03 -9.90 19.10
CA PHE A 98 14.91 -8.91 19.72
C PHE A 98 16.40 -9.11 19.34
N ASN A 99 16.79 -10.31 18.92
CA ASN A 99 18.15 -10.64 18.51
C ASN A 99 18.10 -11.72 17.41
N ASP A 100 18.77 -11.50 16.28
CA ASP A 100 18.83 -12.42 15.13
C ASP A 100 19.46 -13.78 15.46
N ASN A 101 20.23 -13.86 16.57
CA ASN A 101 20.90 -15.08 17.03
C ASN A 101 20.23 -15.72 18.26
N ALA A 102 19.05 -15.28 18.66
CA ALA A 102 18.37 -15.83 19.84
C ALA A 102 17.61 -17.12 19.49
N GLU A 103 18.32 -18.24 19.40
CA GLU A 103 17.70 -19.57 19.40
C GLU A 103 16.99 -19.88 20.73
N ASP A 104 17.18 -19.09 21.80
CA ASP A 104 16.80 -19.55 23.16
C ASP A 104 16.19 -18.52 24.12
N THR A 105 15.83 -17.31 23.67
CA THR A 105 15.04 -16.39 24.51
C THR A 105 13.98 -15.71 23.64
N GLY A 106 12.75 -16.24 23.67
CA GLY A 106 11.59 -15.80 22.88
C GLY A 106 11.07 -14.39 23.18
N SER A 107 11.97 -13.42 23.37
CA SER A 107 11.65 -12.01 23.53
C SER A 107 11.33 -11.41 22.17
N LEU A 108 10.06 -11.06 21.97
CA LEU A 108 9.56 -10.40 20.76
C LEU A 108 9.32 -8.91 21.05
N VAL A 109 9.77 -8.07 20.12
CA VAL A 109 9.43 -6.64 20.09
C VAL A 109 8.15 -6.48 19.28
N TRP A 110 7.07 -6.10 19.95
CA TRP A 110 5.76 -5.89 19.34
C TRP A 110 5.56 -4.43 18.91
N HIS A 111 5.08 -4.26 17.68
CA HIS A 111 4.67 -2.98 17.11
C HIS A 111 3.15 -3.01 16.93
N LEU A 112 2.45 -2.11 17.61
CA LEU A 112 1.00 -2.03 17.62
C LEU A 112 0.56 -0.71 16.95
N PRO A 113 0.13 -0.74 15.69
CA PRO A 113 -0.34 0.47 15.02
C PRO A 113 -1.64 0.95 15.67
N VAL A 114 -1.65 2.20 16.11
CA VAL A 114 -2.82 2.84 16.71
C VAL A 114 -3.61 3.54 15.60
N ARG A 115 -4.89 3.21 15.47
CA ARG A 115 -5.83 3.96 14.61
C ARG A 115 -6.42 5.12 15.43
N GLU A 116 -6.78 6.21 14.76
CA GLU A 116 -7.60 7.31 15.29
C GLU A 116 -6.94 8.31 16.26
N TRP A 117 -5.61 8.40 16.37
CA TRP A 117 -5.00 9.48 17.17
C TRP A 117 -5.20 10.86 16.51
N ASP A 118 -5.15 10.92 15.19
CA ASP A 118 -5.31 12.15 14.39
C ASP A 118 -6.53 12.04 13.48
N LYS A 119 -7.75 12.14 14.03
CA LYS A 119 -8.97 12.31 13.22
C LYS A 119 -8.96 13.63 12.46
N HIS A 120 -8.24 13.65 11.34
CA HIS A 120 -8.84 14.02 10.06
C HIS A 120 -8.83 12.76 9.21
N ASP A 121 -9.79 11.87 9.53
CA ASP A 121 -10.14 10.71 8.73
C ASP A 121 -10.24 11.15 7.26
N LYS A 122 -9.45 10.51 6.41
CA LYS A 122 -9.51 10.64 4.95
C LYS A 122 -10.93 10.25 4.52
N LEU A 123 -11.76 11.25 4.26
CA LEU A 123 -12.97 11.15 3.43
C LEU A 123 -12.57 11.14 1.96
#